data_AF-A0A351THT3-F1
#
_entry.id   AF-A0A351THT3-F1
#
_cell.length_a   1.000
_cell.length_b   1.000
_cell.length_c   1.000
_cell.angle_alpha   90.00
_cell.angle_beta   90.00
_cell.angle_gamma   90.00
#
_symmetry.space_group_name_H-M   'P 1'
#
loop_
_entity.id
_entity.type
_entity.pdbx_description
1 polymer ?
#
loop_
_entity_poly.entity_id
_entity_poly.type
_entity_poly.pdbx_seq_one_letter_code
_entity_poly.pdbx_strand_id
1 'polypeptide(L)'
;MDKDRAHRLVSLEGIRVPKHLVLEKGTDLTHAKAFAEELSYPVYVKPVKAGSSYGVTKVSGQEHLQEAISLAFRYDSQVLLEEN
;
A
#
# COMPACT_ATOMS: atom_id res chain seq x y z
N MET A 1 -11.64 8.77 0.48
CA MET A 1 -10.61 9.83 0.56
C MET A 1 -9.31 9.28 0.03
N ASP A 2 -8.55 10.03 -0.77
CA ASP A 2 -7.31 9.58 -1.41
C ASP A 2 -6.11 9.69 -0.45
N LYS A 3 -5.57 8.55 -0.01
CA LYS A 3 -4.47 8.50 0.96
C LYS A 3 -3.12 8.93 0.38
N ASP A 4 -2.85 8.62 -0.89
CA ASP A 4 -1.58 8.99 -1.54
C ASP A 4 -1.47 10.51 -1.62
N ARG A 5 -2.54 11.17 -2.09
CA ARG A 5 -2.59 12.63 -2.14
C ARG A 5 -2.47 13.25 -0.75
N ALA A 6 -3.13 12.69 0.25
CA ALA A 6 -3.05 13.17 1.62
C ALA A 6 -1.63 13.07 2.17
N HIS A 7 -0.97 11.91 2.03
CA HIS A 7 0.41 11.72 2.49
C HIS A 7 1.38 12.68 1.80
N ARG A 8 1.29 12.82 0.47
CA ARG A 8 2.14 13.76 -0.28
C ARG A 8 1.96 15.19 0.21
N LEU A 9 0.71 15.63 0.36
CA LEU A 9 0.42 17.01 0.74
C LEU A 9 0.96 17.36 2.12
N VAL A 10 0.78 16.50 3.12
CA VAL A 10 1.29 16.76 4.47
C VAL A 10 2.81 16.58 4.56
N SER A 11 3.41 15.69 3.75
CA SER A 11 4.86 15.51 3.70
C SER A 11 5.60 16.74 3.18
N LEU A 12 4.98 17.53 2.30
CA LEU A 12 5.55 18.79 1.80
C LEU A 12 5.72 19.82 2.92
N GLU A 13 4.91 19.72 3.98
CA GLU A 13 5.01 20.55 5.19
C GLU A 13 5.98 19.95 6.24
N GLY A 14 6.75 18.94 5.87
CA GLY A 14 7.71 18.27 6.75
C GLY A 14 7.07 17.33 7.78
N ILE A 15 5.77 17.05 7.65
CA ILE A 15 5.09 16.06 8.50
C ILE A 15 5.53 14.66 8.06
N ARG A 16 6.05 13.87 9.00
CA ARG A 16 6.44 12.49 8.73
C ARG A 16 5.23 11.65 8.35
N VAL A 17 5.34 10.97 7.21
CA VAL A 17 4.34 10.01 6.72
C VAL A 17 5.01 8.67 6.46
N PRO A 18 4.25 7.56 6.54
CA PRO A 18 4.77 6.26 6.19
C PRO A 18 5.33 6.26 4.77
N LYS A 19 6.53 5.70 4.57
CA LYS A 19 6.99 5.34 3.22
C LYS A 19 5.96 4.44 2.57
N HIS A 20 5.59 4.76 1.33
CA HIS A 20 4.54 4.03 0.62
C HIS A 20 4.77 4.00 -0.89
N LEU A 21 4.16 3.01 -1.52
CA LEU A 21 4.10 2.80 -2.96
C LEU A 21 2.63 2.64 -3.36
N VAL A 22 2.21 3.33 -4.42
CA VAL A 22 0.90 3.12 -5.04
C VAL A 22 1.05 2.23 -6.26
N LEU A 23 0.21 1.21 -6.33
CA LEU A 23 0.10 0.26 -7.43
C LEU A 23 -1.23 0.48 -8.15
N GLU A 24 -1.21 0.44 -9.47
CA GLU A 24 -2.42 0.47 -10.28
C GLU A 24 -2.79 -0.94 -10.76
N LYS A 25 -4.06 -1.15 -11.07
CA LYS A 25 -4.52 -2.45 -11.55
C LYS A 25 -3.83 -2.78 -12.89
N GLY A 26 -3.14 -3.92 -12.93
CA GLY A 26 -2.38 -4.36 -14.11
C GLY A 26 -0.91 -3.97 -14.10
N THR A 27 -0.43 -3.25 -13.07
CA THR A 27 1.00 -3.04 -12.85
C THR A 27 1.70 -4.35 -12.47
N ASP A 28 2.95 -4.52 -12.91
CA ASP A 28 3.79 -5.64 -12.50
C ASP A 28 4.06 -5.64 -10.98
N LEU A 29 3.89 -6.80 -10.34
CA LEU A 29 4.09 -6.99 -8.91
C LEU A 29 5.57 -7.12 -8.53
N THR A 30 6.50 -7.22 -9.48
CA THR A 30 7.95 -7.25 -9.20
C THR A 30 8.38 -6.03 -8.38
N HIS A 31 7.90 -4.83 -8.73
CA HIS A 31 8.18 -3.61 -7.96
C HIS A 31 7.59 -3.64 -6.56
N ALA A 32 6.39 -4.21 -6.39
CA ALA A 32 5.75 -4.33 -5.09
C ALA A 32 6.56 -5.24 -4.15
N LYS A 33 7.10 -6.34 -4.67
CA LYS A 33 7.96 -7.27 -3.92
C LYS A 33 9.27 -6.60 -3.48
N ALA A 34 9.97 -5.96 -4.42
CA ALA A 34 11.22 -5.27 -4.14
C ALA A 34 11.04 -4.16 -3.09
N PHE A 35 9.96 -3.37 -3.22
CA PHE A 35 9.64 -2.32 -2.25
C PHE A 35 9.31 -2.88 -0.85
N ALA A 36 8.54 -3.97 -0.77
CA ALA A 36 8.23 -4.61 0.51
C ALA A 36 9.50 -5.18 1.19
N GLU A 37 10.43 -5.73 0.43
CA GLU A 37 11.74 -6.17 0.94
C GLU A 37 12.58 -5.01 1.46
N GLU A 38 12.60 -3.87 0.76
CA GLU A 38 13.29 -2.65 1.20
C GLU A 38 12.75 -2.12 2.53
N LEU A 39 11.42 -2.10 2.69
CA LEU A 39 10.77 -1.66 3.93
C LEU A 39 10.94 -2.64 5.10
N SER A 40 11.29 -3.89 4.80
CA SER A 40 11.17 -5.04 5.72
C SER A 40 9.73 -5.34 6.14
N TYR A 41 9.43 -6.62 6.30
CA TYR A 41 8.13 -7.05 6.82
C TYR A 41 8.02 -6.79 8.33
N PRO A 42 6.81 -6.53 8.86
CA PRO A 42 5.54 -6.50 8.15
C PRO A 42 5.27 -5.19 7.41
N VAL A 43 4.52 -5.26 6.31
CA VAL A 43 4.02 -4.12 5.54
C VAL A 43 2.50 -4.11 5.52
N TYR A 44 1.87 -2.96 5.29
CA TYR A 44 0.41 -2.89 5.10
C TYR A 44 0.05 -2.75 3.62
N VAL A 45 -0.98 -3.47 3.21
CA VAL A 45 -1.62 -3.37 1.88
C VAL A 45 -3.02 -2.84 2.06
N LYS A 46 -3.39 -1.77 1.37
CA LYS A 46 -4.68 -1.06 1.56
C LYS A 46 -5.23 -0.53 0.24
N PRO A 47 -6.55 -0.46 0.03
CA PRO A 47 -7.11 0.29 -1.09
C PRO A 47 -6.93 1.80 -0.83
N VAL A 48 -6.58 2.58 -1.86
CA VAL A 48 -6.27 4.01 -1.71
C VAL A 48 -7.47 4.79 -1.17
N LYS A 49 -8.66 4.61 -1.76
CA LYS A 49 -9.85 5.43 -1.50
C LYS A 49 -10.77 4.88 -0.41
N ALA A 50 -10.58 3.64 0.02
CA ALA A 50 -11.42 3.01 1.04
C ALA A 50 -11.22 3.66 2.42
N GLY A 51 -12.31 4.12 3.03
CA GLY A 51 -12.35 4.46 4.45
C GLY A 51 -12.76 3.22 5.26
N SER A 52 -12.40 3.18 6.56
CA SER A 52 -12.79 2.12 7.52
C SER A 52 -12.33 0.70 7.17
N SER A 53 -11.03 0.42 7.24
CA SER A 53 -10.38 -0.92 7.32
C SER A 53 -10.73 -2.01 6.29
N TYR A 54 -11.70 -1.83 5.40
CA TYR A 54 -12.07 -2.78 4.37
C TYR A 54 -10.96 -2.92 3.34
N GLY A 55 -10.55 -4.15 3.06
CA GLY A 55 -9.45 -4.46 2.15
C GLY A 55 -8.05 -4.14 2.70
N VAL A 56 -7.91 -3.81 3.98
CA VAL A 56 -6.62 -3.61 4.64
C VAL A 56 -6.06 -4.95 5.11
N THR A 57 -4.78 -5.22 4.82
CA THR A 57 -4.10 -6.44 5.25
C THR A 57 -2.70 -6.10 5.75
N LYS A 58 -2.35 -6.60 6.94
CA LYS A 58 -0.96 -6.60 7.44
C LYS A 58 -0.30 -7.86 6.91
N VAL A 59 0.75 -7.69 6.12
CA VAL A 59 1.49 -8.76 5.46
C VAL A 59 2.79 -8.97 6.22
N SER A 60 2.99 -10.16 6.78
CA SER A 60 4.18 -10.49 7.58
C SER A 60 5.30 -11.17 6.78
N GLY A 61 5.05 -11.49 5.52
CA GLY A 61 5.99 -12.18 4.64
C GLY A 61 5.58 -12.10 3.18
N GLN A 62 6.55 -12.31 2.30
CA GLN A 62 6.40 -12.15 0.85
C GLN A 62 5.38 -13.10 0.24
N GLU A 63 5.21 -14.28 0.83
CA GLU A 63 4.24 -15.31 0.44
C GLU A 63 2.79 -14.81 0.49
N HIS A 64 2.49 -13.86 1.37
CA HIS A 64 1.15 -13.31 1.55
C HIS A 64 0.91 -11.99 0.78
N LEU A 65 1.96 -11.40 0.20
CA LEU A 65 1.89 -10.08 -0.42
C LEU A 65 0.95 -10.05 -1.64
N GLN A 66 1.08 -11.03 -2.53
CA GLN A 66 0.28 -11.09 -3.75
C GLN A 66 -1.21 -11.28 -3.47
N GLU A 67 -1.54 -12.10 -2.46
CA GLU A 67 -2.93 -12.32 -2.04
C GLU A 67 -3.53 -11.03 -1.45
N ALA A 68 -2.79 -10.35 -0.58
CA ALA A 68 -3.20 -9.08 0.02
C ALA A 68 -3.44 -7.99 -1.05
N ILE A 69 -2.54 -7.87 -2.03
CA ILE A 69 -2.70 -6.92 -3.15
C ILE A 69 -3.96 -7.26 -3.96
N SER A 70 -4.15 -8.55 -4.27
CA SER A 70 -5.33 -9.01 -5.01
C SER A 70 -6.63 -8.75 -4.25
N LEU A 71 -6.62 -8.89 -2.93
CA LEU A 71 -7.75 -8.55 -2.07
C LEU A 71 -8.05 -7.04 -2.11
N ALA A 72 -7.03 -6.20 -1.95
CA ALA A 72 -7.18 -4.75 -1.96
C ALA A 72 -7.72 -4.22 -3.31
N PHE A 73 -7.29 -4.81 -4.44
CA PHE A 73 -7.80 -4.48 -5.77
C PHE A 73 -9.27 -4.85 -6.02
N ARG A 74 -9.91 -5.63 -5.13
CA ARG A 74 -11.38 -5.84 -5.20
C ARG A 74 -12.16 -4.61 -4.77
N TYR A 75 -11.52 -3.70 -4.02
CA TYR A 75 -12.16 -2.54 -3.42
C TYR A 75 -11.77 -1.21 -4.08
N ASP A 76 -10.65 -1.15 -4.79
CA ASP A 76 -10.20 0.05 -5.51
C ASP A 76 -9.33 -0.32 -6.71
N SER A 77 -9.25 0.56 -7.71
CA SER A 77 -8.34 0.41 -8.86
C SER A 77 -6.89 0.75 -8.53
N GLN A 78 -6.65 1.33 -7.35
CA GLN A 78 -5.34 1.67 -6.82
C GLN A 78 -5.15 1.09 -5.41
N VAL A 79 -3.98 0.51 -5.18
CA VAL A 79 -3.60 -0.11 -3.91
C VAL A 79 -2.35 0.59 -3.37
N LEU A 80 -2.34 0.86 -2.08
CA LEU A 80 -1.23 1.44 -1.35
C LEU A 80 -0.54 0.33 -0.55
N LEU A 81 0.77 0.21 -0.74
CA LEU A 81 1.68 -0.59 0.06
C LEU A 81 2.48 0.37 0.94
N GLU A 82 2.45 0.21 2.27
CA GLU A 82 3.10 1.13 3.21
C GLU A 82 3.89 0.41 4.31
N GLU A 83 4.86 1.12 4.89
CA GLU A 83 5.58 0.67 6.08
C GLU A 83 4.65 0.56 7.29
N ASN A 84 4.99 -0.37 8.21
CA ASN A 84 4.23 -0.62 9.44
C ASN A 84 4.58 0.35 10.57
#